data_AF-F7VU14-F1
#
_entry.id   AF-F7VU14-F1
#
_cell.length_a   1.000
_cell.length_b   1.000
_cell.length_c   1.000
_cell.angle_alpha   90.00
_cell.angle_beta   90.00
_cell.angle_gamma   90.00
#
_symmetry.space_group_name_H-M   'P 1'
#
loop_
_entity.id
_entity.type
_entity.pdbx_description
1 polymer ?
#
loop_
_entity_poly.entity_id
_entity_poly.type
_entity_poly.pdbx_seq_one_letter_code
_entity_poly.pdbx_strand_id
1 'polypeptide(L)'
;MVPQTPRKSEERGLGVHGESGRTPVAYTTNQFRQYLFNITSILNEPPSCFPNTAPNASSHSNPGSRPEPGPELRIHFPSVPVTAESIASRPSQSIWPAHVQIQFEFPNRHFVRKEQSDFGWDWGPAFMPTGVWQKAWVVQLQKAEEIHVRNSL
;
A
#
# COMPACT_ATOMS: atom_id res chain seq x y z
N MET A 1 -2.64 36.77 12.28
CA MET A 1 -2.10 35.50 12.78
C MET A 1 -2.86 34.38 12.08
N VAL A 2 -2.29 33.84 11.01
CA VAL A 2 -2.97 32.84 10.16
C VAL A 2 -2.86 31.47 10.85
N PRO A 3 -3.97 30.75 11.10
CA PRO A 3 -3.90 29.43 11.71
C PRO A 3 -3.24 28.47 10.71
N GLN A 4 -2.09 27.90 11.07
CA GLN A 4 -1.48 26.84 10.29
C GLN A 4 -2.28 25.55 10.51
N THR A 5 -2.86 25.04 9.43
CA THR A 5 -3.45 23.70 9.36
C THR A 5 -2.41 22.66 9.76
N PRO A 6 -2.71 21.73 10.69
CA PRO A 6 -1.75 20.73 11.12
C PRO A 6 -1.40 19.80 9.96
N ARG A 7 -0.09 19.68 9.67
CA ARG A 7 0.47 18.70 8.74
C ARG A 7 0.05 17.29 9.18
N LYS A 8 -0.62 16.55 8.28
CA LYS A 8 -0.92 15.13 8.45
C LYS A 8 0.37 14.41 8.88
N SER A 9 0.34 13.86 10.08
CA SER A 9 1.35 12.93 10.58
C SER A 9 1.50 11.77 9.60
N GLU A 10 2.74 11.38 9.34
CA GLU A 10 3.12 10.20 8.57
C GLU A 10 2.48 8.93 9.17
N GLU A 11 1.29 8.57 8.72
CA GLU A 11 0.85 7.18 8.74
C GLU A 11 1.59 6.45 7.63
N ARG A 12 2.76 5.88 7.95
CA ARG A 12 3.47 4.94 7.08
C ARG A 12 2.68 3.63 7.05
N GLY A 13 1.60 3.61 6.29
CA GLY A 13 0.96 2.35 5.90
C GLY A 13 1.76 1.64 4.80
N LEU A 14 1.27 0.47 4.41
CA LEU A 14 1.76 -0.37 3.32
C LEU A 14 1.53 0.30 1.97
N GLY A 15 2.62 0.72 1.33
CA GLY A 15 2.63 1.46 0.08
C GLY A 15 2.37 0.58 -1.14
N VAL A 16 1.46 1.01 -2.02
CA VAL A 16 1.42 0.55 -3.41
C VAL A 16 2.20 1.55 -4.27
N HIS A 17 3.27 1.10 -4.90
CA HIS A 17 4.16 1.90 -5.75
C HIS A 17 3.73 1.77 -7.21
N GLY A 18 3.45 2.91 -7.84
CA GLY A 18 3.57 3.09 -9.28
C GLY A 18 4.75 4.03 -9.49
N GLU A 19 5.78 3.61 -10.22
CA GLU A 19 7.00 4.40 -10.31
C GLU A 19 6.93 5.45 -11.42
N SER A 20 6.62 6.68 -11.01
CA SER A 20 7.24 7.91 -11.50
C SER A 20 7.34 8.88 -10.33
N GLY A 21 8.55 9.19 -9.85
CA GLY A 21 8.75 10.23 -8.81
C GLY A 21 8.24 9.91 -7.39
N ARG A 22 8.66 8.78 -6.81
CA ARG A 22 8.70 8.43 -5.36
C ARG A 22 7.44 8.59 -4.48
N THR A 23 6.30 9.00 -5.02
CA THR A 23 5.09 9.18 -4.20
C THR A 23 4.22 7.92 -4.28
N PRO A 24 3.97 7.21 -3.18
CA PRO A 24 3.12 6.02 -3.19
C PRO A 24 1.68 6.38 -3.53
N VAL A 25 1.02 5.51 -4.30
CA VAL A 25 -0.36 5.68 -4.76
C VAL A 25 -1.34 5.56 -3.60
N ALA A 26 -1.03 4.69 -2.65
CA ALA A 26 -1.86 4.45 -1.48
C ALA A 26 -1.08 3.79 -0.35
N TYR A 27 -1.67 3.81 0.84
CA TYR A 27 -1.20 3.16 2.05
C TYR A 27 -2.29 2.25 2.63
N THR A 28 -1.97 1.03 3.05
CA THR A 28 -2.88 0.13 3.77
C THR A 28 -2.39 -0.19 5.18
N THR A 29 -3.30 -0.43 6.13
CA THR A 29 -2.95 -0.59 7.56
C THR A 29 -3.78 -1.67 8.27
N ASN A 30 -4.61 -2.40 7.54
CA ASN A 30 -5.55 -3.35 8.12
C ASN A 30 -5.65 -4.62 7.25
N GLN A 31 -5.20 -5.74 7.79
CA GLN A 31 -5.24 -7.05 7.13
C GLN A 31 -6.67 -7.47 6.75
N PHE A 32 -7.67 -7.03 7.52
CA PHE A 32 -9.05 -7.47 7.46
C PHE A 32 -9.94 -6.57 6.58
N ARG A 33 -9.35 -5.82 5.65
CA ARG A 33 -10.08 -4.93 4.74
C ARG A 33 -9.75 -5.22 3.29
N GLN A 34 -10.76 -5.07 2.45
CA GLN A 34 -10.56 -4.93 1.01
C GLN A 34 -10.22 -3.48 0.67
N TYR A 35 -9.27 -3.30 -0.24
CA TYR A 35 -8.85 -2.00 -0.73
C TYR A 35 -9.02 -1.94 -2.25
N LEU A 36 -9.45 -0.79 -2.76
CA LEU A 36 -9.62 -0.51 -4.18
C LEU A 36 -8.95 0.82 -4.50
N PHE A 37 -8.08 0.82 -5.51
CA PHE A 37 -7.32 1.99 -5.93
C PHE A 37 -7.61 2.30 -7.40
N ASN A 38 -8.02 3.52 -7.68
CA ASN A 38 -8.12 4.00 -9.05
C ASN A 38 -6.76 4.53 -9.50
N ILE A 39 -6.14 3.84 -10.46
CA ILE A 39 -4.81 4.16 -10.98
C ILE A 39 -4.84 4.73 -12.41
N THR A 40 -6.02 5.12 -12.90
CA THR A 40 -6.22 5.58 -14.29
C THR A 40 -5.29 6.75 -14.65
N SER A 41 -5.12 7.72 -13.74
CA SER A 41 -4.26 8.88 -14.00
C SER A 41 -2.80 8.48 -14.16
N ILE A 42 -2.31 7.53 -13.35
CA ILE A 42 -0.91 7.07 -13.36
C ILE A 42 -0.61 6.29 -14.64
N LEU A 43 -1.54 5.44 -15.08
CA LEU A 43 -1.39 4.69 -16.32
C LEU A 43 -1.45 5.57 -17.58
N ASN A 44 -1.97 6.79 -17.47
CA ASN A 44 -2.03 7.76 -18.57
C ASN A 44 -0.82 8.71 -18.63
N GLU A 45 0.14 8.60 -17.69
CA GLU A 45 1.36 9.41 -17.71
C GLU A 45 2.32 8.97 -18.84
N PRO A 46 3.11 9.91 -19.42
CA PRO A 46 3.99 9.59 -20.54
C PRO A 46 5.11 8.61 -20.14
N PRO A 47 5.60 7.73 -21.06
CA PRO A 47 6.60 6.70 -20.76
C PRO A 47 7.92 7.21 -20.16
N SER A 48 8.27 8.48 -20.42
CA SER A 48 9.45 9.17 -19.87
C SER A 48 9.41 9.34 -18.35
N CYS A 49 8.24 9.15 -17.73
CA CYS A 49 8.04 9.23 -16.30
C CYS A 49 8.42 7.92 -15.58
N PHE A 50 8.51 6.79 -16.27
CA PHE A 50 8.89 5.52 -15.64
C PHE A 50 10.43 5.41 -15.53
N PRO A 51 11.00 5.29 -14.32
CA PRO A 51 12.45 5.34 -14.08
C PRO A 51 13.22 4.11 -14.58
N ASN A 52 12.53 3.12 -15.16
CA ASN A 52 13.15 1.95 -15.78
C ASN A 52 13.23 2.05 -17.32
N THR A 53 12.78 3.15 -17.92
CA THR A 53 13.02 3.45 -19.33
C THR A 53 14.52 3.78 -19.48
N ALA A 54 15.30 2.84 -20.01
CA ALA A 54 16.72 3.06 -20.25
C ALA A 54 16.88 4.34 -21.09
N PRO A 55 17.80 5.28 -20.74
CA PRO A 55 17.90 6.58 -21.40
C PRO A 55 18.49 6.52 -22.83
N ASN A 56 18.47 5.36 -23.48
CA ASN A 56 19.09 5.15 -24.79
C ASN A 56 18.25 4.28 -25.75
N ALA A 57 16.93 4.43 -25.77
CA ALA A 57 16.16 4.07 -26.96
C ALA A 57 16.24 5.23 -27.98
N SER A 58 17.41 5.37 -28.62
CA SER A 58 17.51 6.17 -29.85
C SER A 58 16.48 5.65 -30.86
N SER A 59 15.76 6.56 -31.49
CA SER A 59 14.64 6.37 -32.43
C SER A 59 15.00 5.67 -33.76
N HIS A 60 15.87 4.67 -33.74
CA HIS A 60 16.05 3.73 -34.83
C HIS A 60 15.63 2.34 -34.34
N SER A 61 14.44 1.93 -34.76
CA SER A 61 13.89 0.60 -34.52
C SER A 61 14.77 -0.45 -35.21
N ASN A 62 15.75 -0.97 -34.48
CA ASN A 62 16.38 -2.24 -34.85
C ASN A 62 15.35 -3.37 -34.67
N PRO A 63 15.12 -4.22 -35.69
CA PRO A 63 14.24 -5.38 -35.58
C PRO A 63 14.92 -6.42 -34.67
N GLY A 64 14.77 -6.24 -33.37
CA GLY A 64 15.45 -7.02 -32.33
C GLY A 64 15.55 -6.31 -30.97
N SER A 65 15.17 -5.03 -30.86
CA SER A 65 15.16 -4.31 -29.59
C SER A 65 14.06 -4.83 -28.65
N ARG A 66 14.46 -5.20 -27.43
CA ARG A 66 13.60 -5.61 -26.30
C ARG A 66 12.47 -4.58 -26.09
N PRO A 67 11.21 -5.02 -25.85
CA PRO A 67 10.11 -4.09 -25.58
C PRO A 67 10.42 -3.21 -24.36
N GLU A 68 10.11 -1.92 -24.48
CA GLU A 68 10.16 -0.95 -23.38
C GLU A 68 9.38 -1.49 -22.17
N PRO A 69 9.91 -1.33 -20.94
CA PRO A 69 9.24 -1.86 -19.76
C PRO A 69 7.91 -1.13 -19.52
N GLY A 70 6.82 -1.90 -19.50
CA GLY A 70 5.48 -1.41 -19.14
C GLY A 70 5.37 -1.03 -17.65
N PRO A 71 4.18 -0.60 -17.20
CA PRO A 71 3.96 -0.18 -15.82
C PRO A 71 4.23 -1.31 -14.83
N GLU A 72 4.95 -0.99 -13.73
CA GLU A 72 5.30 -1.92 -12.67
C GLU A 72 4.51 -1.61 -11.38
N LEU A 73 3.90 -2.64 -10.79
CA LEU A 73 3.26 -2.57 -9.49
C LEU A 73 4.22 -3.10 -8.42
N ARG A 74 4.65 -2.25 -7.47
CA ARG A 74 5.40 -2.73 -6.29
C ARG A 74 4.58 -2.55 -5.03
N ILE A 75 4.71 -3.46 -4.08
CA ILE A 75 4.06 -3.36 -2.77
C ILE A 75 5.15 -3.52 -1.71
N HIS A 76 5.32 -2.49 -0.88
CA HIS A 76 6.33 -2.52 0.19
C HIS A 76 5.68 -2.88 1.52
N PHE A 77 6.13 -4.01 2.08
CA PHE A 77 5.69 -4.50 3.38
C PHE A 77 6.69 -4.10 4.48
N PRO A 78 6.41 -3.07 5.29
CA PRO A 78 7.28 -2.72 6.41
C PRO A 78 7.24 -3.82 7.49
N SER A 79 8.30 -3.88 8.29
CA SER A 79 8.37 -4.78 9.45
C SER A 79 7.31 -4.42 10.48
N VAL A 80 6.35 -5.31 10.70
CA VAL A 80 5.21 -5.07 11.58
C VAL A 80 5.61 -4.83 13.05
N PRO A 81 6.55 -5.58 13.66
CA PRO A 81 6.98 -5.32 15.04
C PRO A 81 7.63 -3.95 15.19
N VAL A 82 8.46 -3.54 14.21
CA VAL A 82 9.07 -2.20 14.20
C VAL A 82 8.02 -1.12 14.06
N THR A 83 7.01 -1.33 13.20
CA THR A 83 5.88 -0.40 13.08
C THR A 83 5.07 -0.30 14.37
N ALA A 84 4.76 -1.43 15.01
CA ALA A 84 4.03 -1.46 16.28
C ALA A 84 4.77 -0.66 17.37
N GLU A 85 6.08 -0.87 17.51
CA GLU A 85 6.94 -0.11 18.43
C GLU A 85 6.96 1.39 18.12
N SER A 86 7.06 1.74 16.83
CA SER A 86 7.04 3.14 16.39
C SER A 86 5.70 3.85 16.67
N ILE A 87 4.60 3.09 16.76
CA ILE A 87 3.29 3.61 17.11
C ILE A 87 3.16 3.73 18.63
N ALA A 88 3.63 2.73 19.38
CA ALA A 88 3.63 2.72 20.83
C ALA A 88 4.45 3.86 21.43
N SER A 89 5.60 4.17 20.83
CA SER A 89 6.50 5.25 21.28
C SER A 89 6.01 6.67 20.99
N ARG A 90 4.84 6.86 20.38
CA ARG A 90 4.30 8.20 20.10
C ARG A 90 3.83 8.88 21.40
N PRO A 91 4.10 10.17 21.60
CA PRO A 91 3.87 10.85 22.89
C PRO A 91 2.39 10.96 23.30
N SER A 92 1.45 10.85 22.36
CA SER A 92 0.01 10.90 22.62
C SER A 92 -0.65 9.52 22.63
N GLN A 93 0.14 8.45 22.69
CA GLN A 93 -0.41 7.11 22.61
C GLN A 93 -0.98 6.67 23.95
N SER A 94 -2.07 5.90 23.90
CA SER A 94 -2.59 5.26 25.11
C SER A 94 -1.51 4.37 25.74
N ILE A 95 -1.42 4.43 27.07
CA ILE A 95 -0.63 3.52 27.89
C ILE A 95 -1.59 2.75 28.78
N TRP A 96 -1.22 1.52 29.11
CA TRP A 96 -2.03 0.66 29.95
C TRP A 96 -1.20 0.18 31.13
N PRO A 97 -1.83 -0.11 32.28
CA PRO A 97 -1.14 -0.76 33.38
C PRO A 97 -0.45 -2.05 32.94
N ALA A 98 0.62 -2.41 33.65
CA ALA A 98 1.30 -3.68 33.44
C ALA A 98 0.31 -4.86 33.49
N HIS A 99 0.61 -5.91 32.73
CA HIS A 99 -0.18 -7.16 32.63
C HIS A 99 -1.56 -7.06 31.95
N VAL A 100 -2.09 -5.87 31.67
CA VAL A 100 -3.33 -5.73 30.87
C VAL A 100 -3.10 -6.20 29.43
N GLN A 101 -1.89 -6.00 28.91
CA GLN A 101 -1.57 -6.16 27.49
C GLN A 101 -0.89 -7.49 27.14
N ILE A 102 -1.20 -8.56 27.87
CA ILE A 102 -0.59 -9.91 27.77
C ILE A 102 0.30 -10.06 26.53
N GLN A 103 1.61 -10.00 26.80
CA GLN A 103 2.65 -10.08 25.80
C GLN A 103 3.14 -11.53 25.70
N PHE A 104 3.29 -12.01 24.47
CA PHE A 104 3.97 -13.26 24.17
C PHE A 104 5.38 -12.93 23.65
N GLU A 105 5.66 -13.10 22.36
CA GLU A 105 6.99 -12.89 21.79
C GLU A 105 7.21 -11.44 21.35
N PHE A 106 6.26 -10.86 20.61
CA PHE A 106 6.36 -9.49 20.13
C PHE A 106 5.41 -8.54 20.91
N PRO A 107 5.91 -7.39 21.42
CA PRO A 107 5.09 -6.42 22.14
C PRO A 107 4.16 -5.64 21.18
N ASN A 108 3.32 -4.78 21.75
CA ASN A 108 2.62 -3.71 21.01
C ASN A 108 1.63 -4.18 19.91
N ARG A 109 1.26 -5.47 19.89
CA ARG A 109 0.32 -6.08 18.92
C ARG A 109 -1.04 -5.40 18.79
N HIS A 110 -1.50 -4.75 19.86
CA HIS A 110 -2.79 -4.07 19.94
C HIS A 110 -2.85 -2.78 19.10
N PHE A 111 -1.70 -2.23 18.69
CA PHE A 111 -1.64 -1.07 17.81
C PHE A 111 -1.77 -1.39 16.32
N VAL A 112 -1.74 -2.68 15.95
CA VAL A 112 -1.77 -3.10 14.54
C VAL A 112 -3.05 -3.90 14.25
N ARG A 113 -3.70 -3.59 13.13
CA ARG A 113 -4.87 -4.34 12.65
C ARG A 113 -4.43 -5.54 11.81
N LYS A 114 -3.75 -6.47 12.48
CA LYS A 114 -3.26 -7.76 11.97
C LYS A 114 -3.73 -8.88 12.90
N GLU A 115 -3.77 -10.11 12.39
CA GLU A 115 -3.98 -11.31 13.18
C GLU A 115 -3.07 -11.30 14.41
N GLN A 116 -3.68 -11.45 15.58
CA GLN A 116 -2.98 -11.22 16.84
C GLN A 116 -2.06 -12.38 17.22
N SER A 117 -2.44 -13.61 16.86
CA SER A 117 -1.63 -14.82 17.00
C SER A 117 -0.35 -14.78 16.17
N ASP A 118 -0.23 -13.91 15.16
CA ASP A 118 1.04 -13.71 14.42
C ASP A 118 2.16 -13.12 15.30
N PHE A 119 1.78 -12.43 16.39
CA PHE A 119 2.69 -11.97 17.44
C PHE A 119 3.03 -13.08 18.46
N GLY A 120 2.53 -14.28 18.19
CA GLY A 120 2.61 -15.54 18.93
C GLY A 120 1.61 -15.65 20.08
N TRP A 121 1.53 -16.87 20.62
CA TRP A 121 0.51 -17.29 21.56
C TRP A 121 0.96 -18.55 22.33
N ASP A 122 0.33 -18.90 23.45
CA ASP A 122 0.72 -20.08 24.25
C ASP A 122 0.56 -21.44 23.52
N TRP A 123 -0.08 -21.44 22.35
CA TRP A 123 -0.25 -22.59 21.45
C TRP A 123 0.20 -22.34 20.01
N GLY A 124 0.99 -21.29 19.74
CA GLY A 124 1.45 -21.01 18.38
C GLY A 124 2.68 -20.08 18.31
N PRO A 125 3.54 -20.25 17.30
CA PRO A 125 4.76 -19.46 17.17
C PRO A 125 4.49 -18.03 16.66
N ALA A 126 5.44 -17.13 16.90
CA ALA A 126 5.41 -15.76 16.40
C ALA A 126 6.19 -15.58 15.07
N PHE A 127 5.62 -16.00 13.94
CA PHE A 127 6.29 -15.87 12.63
C PHE A 127 6.18 -14.50 11.98
N MET A 128 5.18 -13.69 12.36
CA MET A 128 4.95 -12.35 11.81
C MET A 128 4.99 -12.23 10.27
N PRO A 129 4.21 -13.03 9.52
CA PRO A 129 4.28 -13.04 8.06
C PRO A 129 3.78 -11.73 7.45
N THR A 130 4.37 -11.32 6.33
CA THR A 130 3.94 -10.18 5.51
C THR A 130 3.81 -10.58 4.04
N GLY A 131 2.80 -10.04 3.36
CA GLY A 131 2.55 -10.34 1.96
C GLY A 131 1.10 -10.12 1.54
N VAL A 132 0.82 -10.40 0.27
CA VAL A 132 -0.53 -10.40 -0.30
C VAL A 132 -1.23 -11.71 0.08
N TRP A 133 -1.91 -11.71 1.24
CA TRP A 133 -2.50 -12.92 1.83
C TRP A 133 -3.86 -13.34 1.21
N GLN A 134 -4.51 -12.44 0.46
CA GLN A 134 -5.78 -12.67 -0.23
C GLN A 134 -5.63 -12.42 -1.73
N LYS A 135 -6.60 -12.88 -2.52
CA LYS A 135 -6.63 -12.67 -3.96
C LYS A 135 -6.63 -11.16 -4.29
N ALA A 136 -5.94 -10.81 -5.37
CA ALA A 136 -5.84 -9.46 -5.89
C ALA A 136 -6.06 -9.46 -7.41
N TRP A 137 -6.58 -8.35 -7.94
CA TRP A 137 -6.90 -8.19 -9.36
C TRP A 137 -6.55 -6.79 -9.86
N VAL A 138 -6.18 -6.71 -11.13
CA VAL A 138 -6.16 -5.46 -11.90
C VAL A 138 -7.36 -5.51 -12.83
N VAL A 139 -8.22 -4.49 -12.77
CA VAL A 139 -9.46 -4.43 -13.54
C VAL A 139 -9.46 -3.14 -14.35
N GLN A 140 -9.50 -3.28 -15.68
CA GLN A 140 -9.71 -2.17 -16.60
C GLN A 140 -11.16 -2.18 -17.05
N LEU A 141 -11.88 -1.10 -16.75
CA LEU A 141 -13.26 -0.91 -17.17
C LEU A 141 -13.27 0.06 -18.36
N GLN A 142 -13.93 -0.33 -19.45
CA GLN A 142 -14.16 0.58 -20.56
C GLN A 142 -15.24 1.61 -20.18
N LYS A 143 -15.12 2.83 -20.69
CA LYS A 143 -16.18 3.82 -20.55
C LYS A 143 -17.40 3.29 -21.31
N ALA A 144 -18.50 3.03 -20.61
CA ALA A 144 -19.74 2.67 -21.27
C ALA A 144 -20.15 3.81 -22.20
N GLU A 145 -20.52 3.48 -23.45
CA GLU A 145 -21.32 4.40 -24.26
C GLU A 145 -22.60 4.73 -23.49
N GLU A 146 -23.08 5.96 -23.66
CA GLU A 146 -24.22 6.54 -22.95
C GLU A 146 -25.39 5.55 -22.83
N ILE A 147 -25.75 5.17 -21.61
CA ILE A 147 -26.85 4.24 -21.34
C ILE A 147 -28.16 4.99 -21.58
N HIS A 148 -28.76 4.77 -22.75
CA HIS A 148 -30.07 5.32 -23.07
C HIS A 148 -31.17 4.42 -22.49
N VAL A 149 -31.77 4.83 -21.37
CA VAL A 149 -33.01 4.19 -20.88
C VAL A 149 -34.17 4.74 -21.72
N ARG A 150 -34.67 3.94 -22.66
CA ARG A 150 -35.93 4.26 -23.34
C ARG A 150 -37.08 3.94 -22.40
N ASN A 151 -37.79 4.96 -21.91
CA ASN A 151 -39.12 4.76 -21.37
C ASN A 151 -40.04 4.37 -22.53
N SER A 152 -40.29 3.06 -22.69
CA SER A 152 -41.41 2.59 -23.49
C SER A 152 -42.69 2.71 -22.65
N LEU A 153 -43.68 3.41 -23.21
CA LEU A 153 -45.04 3.57 -22.70
C LEU A 153 -45.79 2.24 -22.64
#